data_AF-C5FF55-F1
#
_entry.id   AF-C5FF55-F1
#
_cell.length_a   1.000
_cell.length_b   1.000
_cell.length_c   1.000
_cell.angle_alpha   90.00
_cell.angle_beta   90.00
_cell.angle_gamma   90.00
#
_symmetry.space_group_name_H-M   'P 1'
#
loop_
_entity.id
_entity.type
_entity.pdbx_description
1 polymer ?
#
loop_
_entity_poly.entity_id
_entity_poly.type
_entity_poly.pdbx_seq_one_letter_code
_entity_poly.pdbx_strand_id
1 'polypeptide(L)'
;MDDEYGDIQGFHDILVSSEAVEKAASAPAKKRPEPAPRVQQPKPQALPARRGPSSILVSPRQKGNPILHHIRLTPWEYADIPADYLVGTTSCALFLSLKYHRLHPEYIYTRIKALGGKFRLRILLTMVDIPNHEDSLKELSKTCLVNNLTIILCWSAPEAAHYLELFKSSEHAQPTAIKSKQAQSYKDSLVEFVTAPRSINKSDAASLMSTFGTLRDAVNAPPEQISAVPGWGERKVKQWTNAVQEDFRTEKVPVPLAKLCDGKQPQPDQGEADGDEDEAALEAMKEAEGQKESSDGVTRDVSGSSPPFSTFGTFDLRSFRSS
;
A
#
# COMPACT_ATOMS: atom_id res chain seq x y z
N MET A 1 -28.19 27.04 -70.86
CA MET A 1 -28.05 28.46 -71.18
C MET A 1 -27.57 29.12 -69.90
N ASP A 2 -26.27 29.15 -69.60
CA ASP A 2 -25.11 29.42 -70.50
C ASP A 2 -25.25 30.84 -71.07
N ASP A 3 -24.32 31.80 -70.95
CA ASP A 3 -23.00 31.89 -70.30
C ASP A 3 -22.90 33.29 -69.59
N GLU A 4 -21.83 33.84 -68.99
CA GLU A 4 -20.44 34.00 -69.46
C GLU A 4 -19.53 34.50 -68.31
N TYR A 5 -18.23 34.18 -68.40
CA TYR A 5 -17.20 34.38 -67.37
C TYR A 5 -16.16 35.40 -67.85
N GLY A 6 -15.77 36.37 -67.02
CA GLY A 6 -14.76 37.38 -67.35
C GLY A 6 -13.54 37.27 -66.43
N ASP A 7 -12.35 37.10 -67.01
CA ASP A 7 -11.21 36.49 -66.32
C ASP A 7 -10.10 37.48 -65.86
N ILE A 8 -9.21 36.95 -65.03
CA ILE A 8 -8.03 37.51 -64.35
C ILE A 8 -7.09 38.45 -65.13
N GLN A 9 -6.47 39.39 -64.39
CA GLN A 9 -5.09 39.89 -64.59
C GLN A 9 -4.63 40.67 -63.34
N GLY A 10 -3.56 40.23 -62.65
CA GLY A 10 -3.08 40.94 -61.43
C GLY A 10 -2.17 40.21 -60.46
N PHE A 11 -1.68 39.00 -60.77
CA PHE A 11 -0.63 38.31 -60.02
C PHE A 11 0.59 38.06 -60.93
N HIS A 12 1.77 37.88 -60.33
CA HIS A 12 3.07 37.55 -60.96
C HIS A 12 3.93 38.65 -61.62
N ASP A 13 3.47 39.90 -61.73
CA ASP A 13 4.35 41.07 -62.02
C ASP A 13 5.45 41.28 -60.95
N ILE A 14 5.29 40.60 -59.80
CA ILE A 14 6.19 40.57 -58.65
C ILE A 14 7.54 39.90 -58.95
N LEU A 15 7.68 39.13 -60.04
CA LEU A 15 8.87 38.30 -60.30
C LEU A 15 9.91 38.91 -61.27
N VAL A 16 9.62 40.02 -61.95
CA VAL A 16 10.52 40.60 -62.98
C VAL A 16 11.23 41.89 -62.53
N SER A 17 10.73 42.57 -61.48
CA SER A 17 11.32 43.83 -61.01
C SER A 17 12.54 43.67 -60.08
N SER A 18 13.07 42.46 -59.89
CA SER A 18 14.22 42.18 -59.00
C SER A 18 15.59 42.44 -59.62
N GLU A 19 15.71 42.62 -60.93
CA GLU A 19 17.00 42.76 -61.64
C GLU A 19 17.43 44.20 -61.94
N ALA A 20 16.64 45.22 -61.56
CA ALA A 20 16.83 46.61 -62.01
C ALA A 20 17.54 47.56 -61.02
N VAL A 21 18.09 47.07 -59.90
CA VAL A 21 18.63 47.92 -58.81
C VAL A 21 20.16 47.82 -58.65
N GLU A 22 20.86 47.14 -59.57
CA GLU A 22 22.32 46.92 -59.47
C GLU A 22 23.17 47.76 -60.46
N LYS A 23 23.01 49.11 -60.47
CA LYS A 23 24.09 50.02 -60.88
C LYS A 23 23.83 51.52 -60.60
N ALA A 24 24.91 52.16 -60.12
CA ALA A 24 25.16 53.61 -60.04
C ALA A 24 24.25 54.47 -59.12
N ALA A 25 24.71 55.49 -58.39
CA ALA A 25 25.98 55.93 -57.79
C ALA A 25 25.78 57.41 -57.35
N SER A 26 26.60 57.89 -56.40
CA SER A 26 26.80 59.31 -56.00
C SER A 26 25.92 59.89 -54.86
N ALA A 27 26.47 60.89 -54.16
CA ALA A 27 26.10 61.37 -52.80
C ALA A 27 26.00 62.92 -52.74
N PRO A 28 26.06 63.63 -51.58
CA PRO A 28 25.63 63.36 -50.19
C PRO A 28 24.78 64.49 -49.52
N ALA A 29 24.25 64.18 -48.31
CA ALA A 29 24.01 65.07 -47.14
C ALA A 29 23.02 66.26 -47.17
N LYS A 30 21.99 66.19 -46.28
CA LYS A 30 21.51 67.29 -45.40
C LYS A 30 20.68 66.74 -44.21
N LYS A 31 20.75 67.38 -43.04
CA LYS A 31 20.19 66.91 -41.75
C LYS A 31 18.67 67.19 -41.62
N ARG A 32 17.93 66.32 -40.91
CA ARG A 32 16.57 66.53 -40.37
C ARG A 32 16.40 65.79 -39.02
N PRO A 33 15.33 66.02 -38.22
CA PRO A 33 15.44 66.06 -36.75
C PRO A 33 15.20 64.72 -36.04
N GLU A 34 15.44 64.72 -34.74
CA GLU A 34 15.35 63.56 -33.84
C GLU A 34 13.92 62.99 -33.70
N PRO A 35 13.76 61.66 -33.59
CA PRO A 35 12.48 61.02 -33.35
C PRO A 35 12.13 60.93 -31.84
N ALA A 36 10.83 61.00 -31.55
CA ALA A 36 10.25 60.80 -30.21
C ALA A 36 10.67 59.45 -29.56
N PRO A 37 10.69 59.34 -28.21
CA PRO A 37 11.22 58.18 -27.51
C PRO A 37 10.43 56.91 -27.86
N ARG A 38 11.14 55.91 -28.41
CA ARG A 38 10.59 54.57 -28.66
C ARG A 38 10.25 53.92 -27.33
N VAL A 39 9.01 53.46 -27.18
CA VAL A 39 8.58 52.61 -26.06
C VAL A 39 9.35 51.29 -26.14
N GLN A 40 10.42 51.18 -25.35
CA GLN A 40 11.15 49.92 -25.19
C GLN A 40 10.32 49.01 -24.29
N GLN A 41 9.71 47.98 -24.89
CA GLN A 41 9.11 46.90 -24.10
C GLN A 41 10.24 46.21 -23.29
N PRO A 42 10.09 46.04 -21.96
CA PRO A 42 11.07 45.30 -21.19
C PRO A 42 11.16 43.86 -21.71
N LYS A 43 12.40 43.42 -21.99
CA LYS A 43 12.68 42.06 -22.48
C LYS A 43 12.00 41.04 -21.55
N PRO A 44 11.19 40.10 -22.07
CA PRO A 44 10.43 39.19 -21.23
C PRO A 44 11.39 38.37 -20.36
N GLN A 45 11.39 38.67 -19.06
CA GLN A 45 12.15 37.93 -18.08
C GLN A 45 11.56 36.52 -18.02
N ALA A 46 12.36 35.51 -18.36
CA ALA A 46 11.94 34.13 -18.27
C ALA A 46 11.59 33.82 -16.81
N LEU A 47 10.28 33.72 -16.53
CA LEU A 47 9.80 33.22 -15.24
C LEU A 47 10.46 31.86 -15.02
N PRO A 48 10.98 31.55 -13.82
CA PRO A 48 11.45 30.20 -13.53
C PRO A 48 10.31 29.25 -13.86
N ALA A 49 10.60 28.20 -14.64
CA ALA A 49 9.60 27.33 -15.23
C ALA A 49 8.54 27.00 -14.18
N ARG A 50 7.30 27.50 -14.38
CA ARG A 50 6.18 27.13 -13.52
C ARG A 50 6.16 25.61 -13.53
N ARG A 51 6.42 24.99 -12.37
CA ARG A 51 6.33 23.54 -12.23
C ARG A 51 4.95 23.15 -12.78
N GLY A 52 4.97 22.32 -13.81
CA GLY A 52 3.78 21.94 -14.55
C GLY A 52 2.76 21.23 -13.66
N PRO A 53 1.59 20.86 -14.22
CA PRO A 53 0.54 20.22 -13.45
C PRO A 53 1.04 18.98 -12.72
N SER A 54 1.21 19.10 -11.41
CA SER A 54 1.30 18.00 -10.43
C SER A 54 2.07 16.75 -10.91
N SER A 55 3.27 16.91 -11.47
CA SER A 55 4.08 15.79 -11.96
C SER A 55 4.81 15.04 -10.83
N ILE A 56 5.09 13.76 -11.05
CA ILE A 56 5.94 12.93 -10.17
C ILE A 56 7.39 13.10 -10.64
N LEU A 57 8.29 13.46 -9.73
CA LEU A 57 9.72 13.56 -10.06
C LEU A 57 10.42 12.22 -9.77
N VAL A 58 11.15 11.71 -10.75
CA VAL A 58 11.78 10.38 -10.74
C VAL A 58 13.29 10.52 -10.74
N SER A 59 13.98 9.78 -9.89
CA SER A 59 15.44 9.72 -9.91
C SER A 59 15.95 9.02 -11.18
N PRO A 60 16.99 9.52 -11.86
CA PRO A 60 17.65 8.81 -12.97
C PRO A 60 18.09 7.38 -12.63
N ARG A 61 18.25 7.06 -11.34
CA ARG A 61 18.56 5.71 -10.81
C ARG A 61 17.45 4.69 -11.06
N GLN A 62 16.20 5.14 -11.25
CA GLN A 62 15.04 4.28 -11.54
C GLN A 62 14.78 4.12 -13.05
N LYS A 63 15.70 4.60 -13.91
CA LYS A 63 15.60 4.40 -15.36
C LYS A 63 15.64 2.91 -15.70
N GLY A 64 14.57 2.43 -16.35
CA GLY A 64 14.39 1.00 -16.67
C GLY A 64 13.58 0.21 -15.65
N ASN A 65 13.10 0.83 -14.55
CA ASN A 65 12.16 0.19 -13.64
C ASN A 65 10.77 0.05 -14.33
N PRO A 66 10.19 -1.17 -14.41
CA PRO A 66 8.91 -1.40 -15.11
C PRO A 66 7.73 -0.59 -14.56
N ILE A 67 7.80 -0.14 -13.30
CA ILE A 67 6.78 0.73 -12.67
C ILE A 67 6.50 1.97 -13.55
N LEU A 68 7.52 2.54 -14.20
CA LEU A 68 7.37 3.75 -15.03
C LEU A 68 6.48 3.55 -16.26
N HIS A 69 6.29 2.32 -16.73
CA HIS A 69 5.38 2.00 -17.85
C HIS A 69 3.91 1.88 -17.42
N HIS A 70 3.66 1.73 -16.12
CA HIS A 70 2.32 1.59 -15.57
C HIS A 70 1.74 2.89 -15.01
N ILE A 71 2.58 3.90 -14.74
CA ILE A 71 2.12 5.26 -14.40
C ILE A 71 1.51 5.89 -15.66
N ARG A 72 0.21 6.19 -15.63
CA ARG A 72 -0.59 6.69 -16.77
C ARG A 72 -1.48 7.88 -16.41
N LEU A 73 -1.97 7.96 -15.17
CA LEU A 73 -2.87 9.03 -14.73
C LEU A 73 -2.11 10.33 -14.43
N THR A 74 -0.82 10.23 -14.13
CA THR A 74 0.01 11.35 -13.69
C THR A 74 1.25 11.49 -14.57
N PRO A 75 1.58 12.69 -15.09
CA PRO A 75 2.84 12.92 -15.81
C PRO A 75 4.05 12.75 -14.86
N TRP A 76 5.16 12.25 -15.38
CA TRP A 76 6.39 12.11 -14.61
C TRP A 76 7.61 12.65 -15.36
N GLU A 77 8.59 13.17 -14.63
CA GLU A 77 9.78 13.84 -15.14
C GLU A 77 11.03 13.34 -14.41
N TYR A 78 12.17 13.23 -15.10
CA TYR A 78 13.44 12.91 -14.44
C TYR A 78 14.03 14.15 -13.75
N ALA A 79 14.40 14.03 -12.48
CA ALA A 79 15.10 15.08 -11.73
C ALA A 79 16.17 14.47 -10.82
N ASP A 80 17.28 15.17 -10.58
CA ASP A 80 18.27 14.71 -9.61
C ASP A 80 17.73 14.88 -8.19
N ILE A 81 17.29 13.77 -7.60
CA ILE A 81 16.69 13.70 -6.27
C ILE A 81 17.35 12.59 -5.44
N PRO A 82 17.50 12.76 -4.12
CA PRO A 82 18.06 11.74 -3.23
C PRO A 82 17.11 10.56 -3.02
N ALA A 83 15.79 10.79 -3.11
CA ALA A 83 14.77 9.74 -3.12
C ALA A 83 14.76 8.99 -4.46
N ASP A 84 13.94 7.95 -4.61
CA ASP A 84 13.73 7.27 -5.89
C ASP A 84 12.57 7.90 -6.66
N TYR A 85 11.49 8.21 -5.94
CA TYR A 85 10.32 8.93 -6.42
C TYR A 85 9.98 10.07 -5.44
N LEU A 86 9.72 11.26 -5.97
CA LEU A 86 9.26 12.41 -5.21
C LEU A 86 7.85 12.76 -5.69
N VAL A 87 6.88 12.43 -4.84
CA VAL A 87 5.45 12.52 -5.18
C VAL A 87 4.92 13.90 -4.81
N GLY A 88 5.24 14.40 -3.61
CA GLY A 88 4.80 15.73 -3.16
C GLY A 88 5.96 16.61 -2.73
N THR A 89 5.66 17.86 -2.40
CA THR A 89 6.65 18.82 -1.87
C THR A 89 7.34 18.34 -0.59
N THR A 90 6.61 17.61 0.26
CA THR A 90 7.09 17.07 1.55
C THR A 90 7.03 15.55 1.65
N SER A 91 6.74 14.87 0.52
CA SER A 91 6.38 13.45 0.44
C SER A 91 7.21 12.71 -0.60
N CYS A 92 8.05 11.78 -0.16
CA CYS A 92 8.92 10.99 -1.02
C CYS A 92 8.71 9.48 -0.82
N ALA A 93 9.00 8.70 -1.86
CA ALA A 93 9.08 7.25 -1.82
C ALA A 93 10.48 6.75 -2.22
N LEU A 94 10.98 5.77 -1.47
CA LEU A 94 12.08 4.90 -1.87
C LEU A 94 11.51 3.61 -2.48
N PHE A 95 12.23 2.99 -3.41
CA PHE A 95 11.83 1.72 -4.01
C PHE A 95 12.83 0.61 -3.69
N LEU A 96 12.30 -0.56 -3.31
CA LEU A 96 13.08 -1.74 -2.97
C LEU A 96 12.35 -2.99 -3.49
N SER A 97 13.06 -3.93 -4.10
CA SER A 97 12.56 -5.30 -4.30
C SER A 97 13.15 -6.22 -3.22
N LEU A 98 12.38 -7.19 -2.73
CA LEU A 98 12.88 -8.14 -1.74
C LEU A 98 14.03 -8.99 -2.31
N LYS A 99 13.99 -9.34 -3.59
CA LYS A 99 15.09 -10.01 -4.30
C LYS A 99 16.38 -9.20 -4.28
N TYR A 100 16.29 -7.89 -4.45
CA TYR A 100 17.44 -7.02 -4.30
C TYR A 100 17.90 -6.88 -2.84
N HIS A 101 16.96 -6.77 -1.90
CA HIS A 101 17.26 -6.66 -0.47
C HIS A 101 18.01 -7.87 0.09
N ARG A 102 17.65 -9.10 -0.33
CA ARG A 102 18.37 -10.33 0.06
C ARG A 102 19.80 -10.40 -0.46
N LEU A 103 20.10 -9.75 -1.60
CA LEU A 103 21.45 -9.67 -2.15
C LEU A 103 22.27 -8.56 -1.48
N HIS A 104 21.63 -7.44 -1.15
CA HIS A 104 22.26 -6.25 -0.59
C HIS A 104 21.43 -5.64 0.56
N PRO A 105 21.48 -6.21 1.78
CA PRO A 105 20.76 -5.67 2.94
C PRO A 105 21.22 -4.24 3.29
N GLU A 106 22.51 -3.96 3.17
CA GLU A 106 23.10 -2.63 3.43
C GLU A 106 22.54 -1.49 2.55
N TYR A 107 22.00 -1.82 1.37
CA TYR A 107 21.49 -0.81 0.45
C TYR A 107 20.44 0.09 1.12
N ILE A 108 19.42 -0.48 1.77
CA ILE A 108 18.32 0.32 2.31
C ILE A 108 18.78 1.25 3.43
N TYR A 109 19.70 0.80 4.29
CA TYR A 109 20.27 1.61 5.37
C TYR A 109 21.02 2.84 4.82
N THR A 110 21.83 2.68 3.77
CA THR A 110 22.51 3.82 3.13
C THR A 110 21.54 4.79 2.45
N ARG A 111 20.47 4.28 1.80
CA ARG A 111 19.44 5.12 1.15
C ARG A 111 18.65 5.93 2.17
N ILE A 112 18.22 5.32 3.28
CA ILE A 112 17.53 6.01 4.39
C ILE A 112 18.43 7.11 4.99
N LYS A 113 19.71 6.81 5.23
CA LYS A 113 20.68 7.79 5.74
C LYS A 113 20.89 8.99 4.80
N ALA A 114 20.92 8.75 3.48
CA ALA A 114 21.04 9.82 2.48
C ALA A 114 19.77 10.69 2.36
N LEU A 115 18.60 10.11 2.64
CA LEU A 115 17.30 10.79 2.67
C LEU A 115 17.18 11.71 3.90
N GLY A 116 17.62 11.22 5.06
CA GLY A 116 17.63 11.94 6.33
C GLY A 116 16.23 12.39 6.78
N GLY A 117 16.15 13.59 7.35
CA GLY A 117 14.91 14.23 7.80
C GLY A 117 14.31 15.25 6.82
N LYS A 118 14.69 15.22 5.53
CA LYS A 118 14.30 16.24 4.53
C LYS A 118 12.81 16.23 4.17
N PHE A 119 12.12 15.11 4.39
CA PHE A 119 10.73 14.89 4.01
C PHE A 119 9.91 14.47 5.23
N ARG A 120 8.68 14.99 5.35
CA ARG A 120 7.78 14.66 6.46
C ARG A 120 7.17 13.28 6.27
N LEU A 121 6.68 12.99 5.06
CA LEU A 121 6.18 11.68 4.68
C LEU A 121 7.27 10.95 3.89
N ARG A 122 7.75 9.83 4.46
CA ARG A 122 8.80 8.99 3.88
C ARG A 122 8.26 7.59 3.73
N ILE A 123 8.03 7.19 2.49
CA ILE A 123 7.43 5.90 2.11
C ILE A 123 8.55 4.96 1.66
N LEU A 124 8.51 3.70 2.09
CA LEU A 124 9.29 2.62 1.50
C LEU A 124 8.35 1.71 0.70
N LEU A 125 8.42 1.79 -0.62
CA LEU A 125 7.64 0.99 -1.54
C LEU A 125 8.39 -0.32 -1.82
N THR A 126 7.90 -1.42 -1.26
CA THR A 126 8.57 -2.72 -1.26
C THR A 126 7.86 -3.70 -2.18
N MET A 127 8.52 -4.11 -3.27
CA MET A 127 8.05 -5.16 -4.18
C MET A 127 8.31 -6.54 -3.59
N VAL A 128 7.24 -7.32 -3.40
CA VAL A 128 7.27 -8.70 -2.90
C VAL A 128 7.41 -9.66 -4.09
N ASP A 129 8.65 -9.96 -4.46
CA ASP A 129 9.02 -10.78 -5.62
C ASP A 129 9.64 -12.14 -5.25
N ILE A 130 9.47 -12.58 -3.98
CA ILE A 130 9.98 -13.84 -3.43
C ILE A 130 8.88 -14.51 -2.57
N PRO A 131 8.72 -15.85 -2.61
CA PRO A 131 7.80 -16.57 -1.74
C PRO A 131 8.19 -16.54 -0.25
N ASN A 132 9.45 -16.79 0.10
CA ASN A 132 9.94 -16.56 1.47
C ASN A 132 10.26 -15.08 1.71
N HIS A 133 9.24 -14.31 2.08
CA HIS A 133 9.32 -12.88 2.36
C HIS A 133 9.24 -12.51 3.85
N GLU A 134 8.85 -13.43 4.73
CA GLU A 134 8.50 -13.12 6.13
C GLU A 134 9.65 -12.51 6.93
N ASP A 135 10.84 -13.13 6.91
CA ASP A 135 12.01 -12.65 7.64
C ASP A 135 12.46 -11.26 7.14
N SER A 136 12.53 -11.09 5.81
CA SER A 136 12.91 -9.81 5.20
C SER A 136 11.91 -8.70 5.51
N LEU A 137 10.61 -8.99 5.49
CA LEU A 137 9.59 -8.00 5.86
C LEU A 137 9.62 -7.67 7.36
N LYS A 138 9.95 -8.63 8.22
CA LYS A 138 10.13 -8.42 9.67
C LYS A 138 11.32 -7.50 9.96
N GLU A 139 12.45 -7.71 9.29
CA GLU A 139 13.62 -6.82 9.39
C GLU A 139 13.30 -5.41 8.86
N LEU A 140 12.76 -5.32 7.63
CA LEU A 140 12.41 -4.04 7.00
C LEU A 140 11.37 -3.26 7.83
N SER A 141 10.39 -3.92 8.43
CA SER A 141 9.39 -3.27 9.29
C SER A 141 10.02 -2.68 10.55
N LYS A 142 10.95 -3.39 11.20
CA LYS A 142 11.73 -2.87 12.33
C LYS A 142 12.56 -1.65 11.91
N THR A 143 13.24 -1.73 10.77
CA THR A 143 14.05 -0.63 10.23
C THR A 143 13.22 0.59 9.85
N CYS A 144 12.03 0.40 9.27
CA CYS A 144 11.09 1.48 8.98
C CYS A 144 10.58 2.15 10.25
N LEU A 145 10.20 1.37 11.27
CA LEU A 145 9.72 1.89 12.55
C LEU A 145 10.79 2.77 13.24
N VAL A 146 12.04 2.28 13.36
CA VAL A 146 13.14 3.03 14.00
C VAL A 146 13.44 4.35 13.27
N ASN A 147 13.32 4.38 11.95
CA ASN A 147 13.65 5.55 11.15
C ASN A 147 12.44 6.47 10.86
N ASN A 148 11.24 6.15 11.35
CA ASN A 148 9.96 6.80 11.02
C ASN A 148 9.65 6.84 9.51
N LEU A 149 9.72 5.68 8.85
CA LEU A 149 9.21 5.46 7.48
C LEU A 149 7.94 4.60 7.51
N THR A 150 7.05 4.82 6.55
CA THR A 150 5.89 3.96 6.30
C THR A 150 6.25 2.95 5.22
N ILE A 151 6.25 1.65 5.55
CA ILE A 151 6.39 0.59 4.55
C ILE A 151 5.06 0.35 3.83
N ILE A 152 5.11 0.16 2.52
CA ILE A 152 3.97 -0.22 1.67
C ILE A 152 4.42 -1.40 0.84
N LEU A 153 3.64 -2.47 0.87
CA LEU A 153 3.91 -3.69 0.12
C LEU A 153 3.22 -3.62 -1.24
N CYS A 154 3.87 -4.16 -2.26
CA CYS A 154 3.31 -4.31 -3.60
C CYS A 154 3.62 -5.72 -4.10
N TRP A 155 2.63 -6.40 -4.65
CA TRP A 155 2.77 -7.70 -5.28
C TRP A 155 3.00 -7.61 -6.79
N SER A 156 2.81 -6.42 -7.37
CA SER A 156 3.01 -6.20 -8.80
C SER A 156 3.48 -4.78 -9.15
N ALA A 157 4.20 -4.64 -10.27
CA ALA A 157 4.62 -3.34 -10.82
C ALA A 157 3.46 -2.35 -11.10
N PRO A 158 2.29 -2.76 -11.66
CA PRO A 158 1.15 -1.85 -11.82
C PRO A 158 0.54 -1.39 -10.48
N GLU A 159 0.51 -2.23 -9.46
CA GLU A 159 0.06 -1.84 -8.11
C GLU A 159 0.98 -0.78 -7.49
N ALA A 160 2.30 -0.97 -7.61
CA ALA A 160 3.30 0.00 -7.17
C ALA A 160 3.17 1.36 -7.89
N ALA A 161 2.88 1.35 -9.20
CA ALA A 161 2.57 2.57 -9.95
C ALA A 161 1.29 3.24 -9.45
N HIS A 162 0.22 2.46 -9.23
CA HIS A 162 -1.06 2.97 -8.74
C HIS A 162 -0.94 3.61 -7.35
N TYR A 163 -0.12 3.07 -6.45
CA TYR A 163 0.17 3.73 -5.18
C TYR A 163 0.85 5.09 -5.36
N LEU A 164 1.82 5.22 -6.26
CA LEU A 164 2.48 6.51 -6.54
C LEU A 164 1.48 7.56 -7.09
N GLU A 165 0.56 7.14 -7.97
CA GLU A 165 -0.53 7.99 -8.47
C GLU A 165 -1.51 8.38 -7.36
N LEU A 166 -1.88 7.43 -6.48
CA LEU A 166 -2.77 7.67 -5.34
C LEU A 166 -2.15 8.65 -4.33
N PHE A 167 -0.84 8.52 -4.04
CA PHE A 167 -0.15 9.50 -3.21
C PHE A 167 -0.06 10.87 -3.88
N LYS A 168 -0.07 10.95 -5.22
CA LYS A 168 -0.06 12.25 -5.91
C LYS A 168 -1.42 12.93 -5.86
N SER A 169 -2.50 12.22 -6.18
CA SER A 169 -3.85 12.75 -6.10
C SER A 169 -4.23 13.11 -4.66
N SER A 170 -3.70 12.39 -3.67
CA SER A 170 -3.93 12.65 -2.25
C SER A 170 -3.13 13.82 -1.67
N GLU A 171 -2.21 14.48 -2.40
CA GLU A 171 -1.42 15.62 -1.89
C GLU A 171 -2.31 16.80 -1.42
N HIS A 172 -3.48 16.97 -2.05
CA HIS A 172 -4.46 18.01 -1.73
C HIS A 172 -5.77 17.45 -1.15
N ALA A 173 -5.82 16.17 -0.78
CA ALA A 173 -7.00 15.55 -0.22
C ALA A 173 -7.29 16.11 1.18
N GLN A 174 -8.52 16.56 1.41
CA GLN A 174 -8.93 17.06 2.73
C GLN A 174 -9.08 15.91 3.73
N PRO A 175 -8.71 16.09 5.02
CA PRO A 175 -8.89 15.08 6.07
C PRO A 175 -10.34 14.62 6.29
N THR A 176 -11.31 15.36 5.75
CA THR A 176 -12.75 15.04 5.75
C THR A 176 -13.06 13.69 5.09
N ALA A 177 -12.22 13.22 4.15
CA ALA A 177 -12.38 11.92 3.49
C ALA A 177 -12.21 10.71 4.43
N ILE A 178 -11.47 10.88 5.54
CA ILE A 178 -11.17 9.80 6.51
C ILE A 178 -12.18 9.81 7.67
N LYS A 179 -12.91 10.92 7.87
CA LYS A 179 -13.94 11.00 8.91
C LYS A 179 -15.09 10.05 8.55
N SER A 180 -15.59 9.30 9.53
CA SER A 180 -16.87 8.60 9.35
C SER A 180 -17.94 9.61 8.93
N LYS A 181 -18.77 9.22 7.95
CA LYS A 181 -19.89 10.05 7.49
C LYS A 181 -20.87 10.21 8.65
N GLN A 182 -20.74 11.29 9.40
CA GLN A 182 -21.66 11.60 10.49
C GLN A 182 -23.08 11.64 9.95
N ALA A 183 -24.02 11.03 10.68
CA ALA A 183 -25.43 11.04 10.32
C ALA A 183 -25.91 12.48 10.02
N GLN A 184 -26.33 12.72 8.78
CA GLN A 184 -26.79 14.06 8.33
C GLN A 184 -28.23 14.35 8.78
N SER A 185 -28.97 13.31 9.17
CA SER A 185 -30.36 13.38 9.61
C SER A 185 -30.50 12.81 11.02
N TYR A 186 -31.43 13.37 11.80
CA TYR A 186 -31.81 12.85 13.12
C TYR A 186 -32.26 11.38 13.04
N LYS A 187 -32.95 10.98 11.96
CA LYS A 187 -33.36 9.58 11.74
C LYS A 187 -32.16 8.64 11.58
N ASP A 188 -31.14 9.07 10.85
CA ASP A 188 -29.93 8.28 10.64
C ASP A 188 -29.13 8.16 11.95
N SER A 189 -29.05 9.24 12.73
CA SER A 189 -28.39 9.24 14.05
C SER A 189 -29.11 8.35 15.05
N LEU A 190 -30.44 8.30 15.02
CA LEU A 190 -31.24 7.37 15.83
C LEU A 190 -31.01 5.92 15.42
N VAL A 191 -30.98 5.62 14.11
CA VAL A 191 -30.69 4.28 13.61
C VAL A 191 -29.26 3.86 13.97
N GLU A 192 -28.27 4.74 13.83
CA GLU A 192 -26.88 4.50 14.26
C GLU A 192 -26.79 4.20 15.76
N PHE A 193 -27.50 4.97 16.60
CA PHE A 193 -27.57 4.73 18.05
C PHE A 193 -28.22 3.39 18.40
N VAL A 194 -29.42 3.11 17.86
CA VAL A 194 -30.19 1.90 18.20
C VAL A 194 -29.54 0.63 17.61
N THR A 195 -28.76 0.74 16.53
CA THR A 195 -27.99 -0.39 15.95
C THR A 195 -26.56 -0.53 16.49
N ALA A 196 -26.19 0.20 17.55
CA ALA A 196 -24.89 0.01 18.21
C ALA A 196 -24.71 -1.42 18.78
N PRO A 197 -25.73 -2.08 19.36
CA PRO A 197 -25.68 -3.52 19.63
C PRO A 197 -25.81 -4.34 18.33
N ARG A 198 -24.85 -5.21 18.05
CA ARG A 198 -24.75 -6.00 16.79
C ARG A 198 -25.96 -6.91 16.46
N SER A 199 -26.92 -7.06 17.35
CA SER A 199 -28.13 -7.88 17.19
C SER A 199 -29.36 -7.11 16.73
N ILE A 200 -29.27 -5.78 16.64
CA ILE A 200 -30.38 -4.89 16.34
C ILE A 200 -30.19 -4.32 14.93
N ASN A 201 -31.19 -4.53 14.08
CA ASN A 201 -31.16 -4.10 12.69
C ASN A 201 -31.81 -2.73 12.50
N LYS A 202 -31.57 -2.12 11.33
CA LYS A 202 -32.20 -0.85 10.93
C LYS A 202 -33.73 -0.91 10.92
N SER A 203 -34.30 -2.08 10.61
CA SER A 203 -35.74 -2.37 10.70
C SER A 203 -36.24 -2.30 12.14
N ASP A 204 -35.48 -2.86 13.07
CA ASP A 204 -35.87 -2.98 14.48
C ASP A 204 -35.88 -1.60 15.14
N ALA A 205 -34.92 -0.75 14.77
CA ALA A 205 -34.89 0.67 15.16
C ALA A 205 -36.11 1.45 14.64
N ALA A 206 -36.55 1.18 13.41
CA ALA A 206 -37.76 1.80 12.86
C ALA A 206 -39.04 1.32 13.60
N SER A 207 -39.17 0.03 13.88
CA SER A 207 -40.28 -0.51 14.68
C SER A 207 -40.31 0.09 16.09
N LEU A 208 -39.15 0.13 16.77
CA LEU A 208 -39.02 0.64 18.14
C LEU A 208 -39.36 2.14 18.21
N MET A 209 -38.93 2.94 17.23
CA MET A 209 -39.35 4.35 17.10
C MET A 209 -40.84 4.51 16.76
N SER A 210 -41.42 3.60 15.97
CA SER A 210 -42.85 3.62 15.66
C SER A 210 -43.74 3.26 16.86
N THR A 211 -43.26 2.43 17.79
CA THR A 211 -44.03 2.01 18.97
C THR A 211 -43.87 2.98 20.15
N PHE A 212 -42.65 3.44 20.45
CA PHE A 212 -42.40 4.30 21.62
C PHE A 212 -42.43 5.80 21.32
N GLY A 213 -42.27 6.22 20.05
CA GLY A 213 -42.24 7.63 19.64
C GLY A 213 -40.99 8.41 20.05
N THR A 214 -40.50 8.24 21.29
CA THR A 214 -39.26 8.87 21.78
C THR A 214 -38.19 7.86 22.13
N LEU A 215 -36.92 8.26 21.96
CA LEU A 215 -35.77 7.44 22.36
C LEU A 215 -35.70 7.26 23.88
N ARG A 216 -36.12 8.27 24.64
CA ARG A 216 -36.13 8.21 26.10
C ARG A 216 -37.05 7.08 26.59
N ASP A 217 -38.24 6.97 26.02
CA ASP A 217 -39.21 5.97 26.46
C ASP A 217 -38.75 4.56 26.08
N ALA A 218 -38.17 4.38 24.88
CA ALA A 218 -37.61 3.10 24.45
C ALA A 218 -36.38 2.62 25.24
N VAL A 219 -35.61 3.54 25.82
CA VAL A 219 -34.46 3.23 26.70
C VAL A 219 -34.93 2.92 28.12
N ASN A 220 -35.98 3.57 28.62
CA ASN A 220 -36.52 3.33 29.97
C ASN A 220 -37.61 2.25 30.02
N ALA A 221 -38.01 1.67 28.88
CA ALA A 221 -39.08 0.69 28.81
C ALA A 221 -38.70 -0.64 29.49
N PRO A 222 -39.64 -1.28 30.23
CA PRO A 222 -39.45 -2.64 30.73
C PRO A 222 -39.38 -3.65 29.58
N PRO A 223 -38.67 -4.78 29.74
CA PRO A 223 -38.45 -5.76 28.66
C PRO A 223 -39.75 -6.32 28.07
N GLU A 224 -40.82 -6.37 28.87
CA GLU A 224 -42.17 -6.78 28.43
C GLU A 224 -42.72 -5.86 27.32
N GLN A 225 -42.62 -4.53 27.49
CA GLN A 225 -43.08 -3.57 26.48
C GLN A 225 -42.23 -3.62 25.21
N ILE A 226 -40.93 -3.91 25.35
CA ILE A 226 -40.03 -4.06 24.20
C ILE A 226 -40.33 -5.36 23.44
N SER A 227 -40.78 -6.43 24.12
CA SER A 227 -41.25 -7.66 23.48
C SER A 227 -42.56 -7.50 22.70
N ALA A 228 -43.36 -6.47 23.00
CA ALA A 228 -44.57 -6.14 22.25
C ALA A 228 -44.30 -5.41 20.92
N VAL A 229 -43.05 -5.00 20.66
CA VAL A 229 -42.66 -4.31 19.41
C VAL A 229 -42.57 -5.32 18.26
N PRO A 230 -43.19 -5.07 17.09
CA PRO A 230 -43.13 -5.99 15.96
C PRO A 230 -41.68 -6.19 15.47
N GLY A 231 -41.23 -7.45 15.41
CA GLY A 231 -39.89 -7.87 15.00
C GLY A 231 -38.87 -8.07 16.14
N TRP A 232 -39.28 -7.82 17.39
CA TRP A 232 -38.43 -7.95 18.58
C TRP A 232 -38.63 -9.30 19.29
N GLY A 233 -37.83 -10.30 18.90
CA GLY A 233 -37.77 -11.58 19.62
C GLY A 233 -36.96 -11.50 20.92
N GLU A 234 -37.20 -12.42 21.86
CA GLU A 234 -36.58 -12.44 23.19
C GLU A 234 -35.07 -12.23 23.21
N ARG A 235 -34.33 -12.77 22.23
CA ARG A 235 -32.87 -12.62 22.14
C ARG A 235 -32.46 -11.17 21.90
N LYS A 236 -33.22 -10.42 21.09
CA LYS A 236 -33.00 -8.98 20.86
C LYS A 236 -33.37 -8.17 22.11
N VAL A 237 -34.52 -8.48 22.72
CA VAL A 237 -34.99 -7.84 23.97
C VAL A 237 -33.95 -8.00 25.07
N LYS A 238 -33.54 -9.23 25.39
CA LYS A 238 -32.51 -9.53 26.40
C LYS A 238 -31.19 -8.80 26.12
N GLN A 239 -30.74 -8.74 24.86
CA GLN A 239 -29.50 -8.05 24.50
C GLN A 239 -29.61 -6.52 24.52
N TRP A 240 -30.76 -5.94 24.18
CA TRP A 240 -31.01 -4.50 24.32
C TRP A 240 -31.12 -4.09 25.79
N THR A 241 -31.90 -4.81 26.59
CA THR A 241 -32.00 -4.57 28.03
C THR A 241 -30.63 -4.67 28.69
N ASN A 242 -29.82 -5.68 28.35
CA ASN A 242 -28.43 -5.77 28.82
C ASN A 242 -27.59 -4.58 28.32
N ALA A 243 -27.65 -4.20 27.04
CA ALA A 243 -26.86 -3.09 26.51
C ALA A 243 -27.22 -1.72 27.10
N VAL A 244 -28.44 -1.57 27.63
CA VAL A 244 -28.93 -0.34 28.28
C VAL A 244 -28.71 -0.34 29.80
N GLN A 245 -28.77 -1.51 30.45
CA GLN A 245 -28.73 -1.66 31.91
C GLN A 245 -27.41 -2.23 32.46
N GLU A 246 -26.51 -2.74 31.62
CA GLU A 246 -25.18 -3.19 32.06
C GLU A 246 -24.33 -1.99 32.51
N ASP A 247 -23.87 -2.03 33.76
CA ASP A 247 -22.97 -1.01 34.30
C ASP A 247 -21.69 -0.89 33.47
N PHE A 248 -21.20 0.34 33.29
CA PHE A 248 -19.92 0.58 32.64
C PHE A 248 -18.79 -0.13 33.39
N ARG A 249 -18.15 -1.09 32.71
CA ARG A 249 -17.01 -1.87 33.24
C ARG A 249 -15.84 -0.94 33.56
N THR A 250 -15.81 -0.48 34.79
CA THR A 250 -14.84 0.51 35.29
C THR A 250 -13.54 -0.17 35.76
N GLU A 251 -13.59 -1.47 36.04
CA GLU A 251 -12.39 -2.24 36.37
C GLU A 251 -11.60 -2.64 35.12
N LYS A 252 -10.27 -2.44 35.20
CA LYS A 252 -9.32 -3.01 34.25
C LYS A 252 -9.31 -4.52 34.42
N VAL A 253 -10.14 -5.24 33.66
CA VAL A 253 -10.09 -6.70 33.58
C VAL A 253 -8.65 -7.10 33.24
N PRO A 254 -7.95 -7.84 34.13
CA PRO A 254 -6.68 -8.45 33.77
C PRO A 254 -6.99 -9.44 32.65
N VAL A 255 -6.42 -9.23 31.47
CA VAL A 255 -6.67 -10.09 30.30
C VAL A 255 -6.42 -11.56 30.70
N PRO A 256 -7.44 -12.44 30.68
CA PRO A 256 -7.25 -13.83 31.07
C PRO A 256 -6.40 -14.57 30.04
N LEU A 257 -5.08 -14.59 30.24
CA LEU A 257 -4.12 -15.35 29.45
C LEU A 257 -4.19 -16.85 29.80
N ALA A 258 -5.38 -17.44 29.72
CA ALA A 258 -5.62 -18.88 29.86
C ALA A 258 -7.05 -19.25 29.42
N LYS A 259 -7.23 -19.60 28.14
CA LYS A 259 -8.19 -20.61 27.62
C LYS A 259 -8.09 -20.69 26.08
N LEU A 260 -6.96 -21.19 25.60
CA LEU A 260 -6.81 -21.69 24.23
C LEU A 260 -6.28 -23.15 24.22
N CYS A 261 -6.68 -23.91 25.24
CA CYS A 261 -6.40 -25.35 25.37
C CYS A 261 -7.63 -26.02 25.98
N ASP A 262 -8.58 -26.45 25.16
CA ASP A 262 -9.43 -27.62 25.47
C ASP A 262 -10.18 -28.02 24.19
N GLY A 263 -9.72 -29.10 23.56
CA GLY A 263 -10.39 -29.68 22.41
C GLY A 263 -11.60 -30.48 22.89
N LYS A 264 -12.81 -29.96 22.62
CA LYS A 264 -14.03 -30.73 22.91
C LYS A 264 -14.22 -31.80 21.83
N GLN A 265 -14.04 -33.06 22.24
CA GLN A 265 -14.38 -34.23 21.42
C GLN A 265 -15.86 -34.17 20.98
N PRO A 266 -16.19 -34.60 19.74
CA PRO A 266 -17.57 -34.78 19.34
C PRO A 266 -18.18 -35.97 20.11
N GLN A 267 -19.42 -35.82 20.57
CA GLN A 267 -20.22 -36.95 21.07
C GLN A 267 -20.82 -37.71 19.87
N PRO A 268 -20.84 -39.06 19.89
CA PRO A 268 -21.49 -39.84 18.84
C PRO A 268 -23.02 -39.80 19.01
N ASP A 269 -23.71 -39.72 17.87
CA ASP A 269 -25.16 -39.92 17.77
C ASP A 269 -25.49 -41.42 17.81
N GLN A 270 -26.70 -41.78 18.25
CA GLN A 270 -27.14 -43.17 18.38
C GLN A 270 -28.00 -43.59 17.17
N GLY A 271 -27.50 -44.53 16.37
CA GLY A 271 -28.22 -45.17 15.28
C GLY A 271 -27.61 -46.55 14.98
N GLU A 272 -28.46 -47.56 14.81
CA GLU A 272 -28.08 -48.98 14.88
C GLU A 272 -27.63 -49.60 13.54
N ALA A 273 -26.95 -50.75 13.66
CA ALA A 273 -26.88 -51.88 12.71
C ALA A 273 -26.15 -51.72 11.36
N ASP A 274 -24.96 -52.32 11.24
CA ASP A 274 -24.73 -53.65 10.61
C ASP A 274 -23.30 -53.84 10.06
N GLY A 275 -22.77 -55.06 10.13
CA GLY A 275 -21.67 -55.55 9.27
C GLY A 275 -20.30 -55.73 9.95
N ASP A 276 -20.03 -56.94 10.44
CA ASP A 276 -18.66 -57.46 10.61
C ASP A 276 -18.02 -57.72 9.24
N GLU A 277 -16.78 -57.27 9.02
CA GLU A 277 -15.72 -57.86 8.16
C GLU A 277 -14.58 -56.84 7.96
N ASP A 278 -13.37 -57.15 8.49
CA ASP A 278 -12.02 -56.67 8.05
C ASP A 278 -10.94 -56.70 9.18
N GLU A 279 -11.25 -57.17 10.40
CA GLU A 279 -10.24 -57.47 11.44
C GLU A 279 -9.45 -58.77 11.14
N ALA A 280 -8.93 -58.90 9.92
CA ALA A 280 -8.09 -60.00 9.46
C ALA A 280 -6.89 -59.54 8.60
N ALA A 281 -6.87 -58.28 8.14
CA ALA A 281 -5.84 -57.78 7.21
C ALA A 281 -4.62 -57.13 7.90
N LEU A 282 -4.70 -56.80 9.19
CA LEU A 282 -3.69 -56.00 9.90
C LEU A 282 -2.73 -56.80 10.79
N GLU A 283 -3.05 -58.06 11.13
CA GLU A 283 -2.15 -58.92 11.91
C GLU A 283 -1.11 -59.62 11.02
N ALA A 284 -1.45 -59.89 9.75
CA ALA A 284 -0.58 -60.56 8.77
C ALA A 284 0.66 -59.75 8.31
N MET A 285 0.76 -58.46 8.63
CA MET A 285 1.91 -57.62 8.27
C MET A 285 2.95 -57.48 9.39
N LYS A 286 2.70 -58.00 10.60
CA LYS A 286 3.56 -57.76 11.77
C LYS A 286 4.55 -58.88 12.10
N GLU A 287 4.46 -60.03 11.42
CA GLU A 287 5.38 -61.17 11.60
C GLU A 287 6.49 -61.27 10.53
N ALA A 288 6.58 -60.30 9.59
CA ALA A 288 7.45 -60.39 8.42
C ALA A 288 8.86 -59.72 8.55
N GLU A 289 9.20 -59.11 9.69
CA GLU A 289 10.53 -58.49 9.94
C GLU A 289 11.30 -59.18 11.08
N GLY A 290 11.23 -60.52 11.14
CA GLY A 290 11.68 -61.30 12.29
C GLY A 290 12.50 -62.56 12.02
N GLN A 291 13.20 -62.71 10.87
CA GLN A 291 14.21 -63.77 10.67
C GLN A 291 15.00 -63.66 9.34
N LYS A 292 16.31 -63.38 9.42
CA LYS A 292 17.37 -64.09 8.66
C LYS A 292 18.79 -63.62 9.02
N GLU A 293 19.51 -64.49 9.72
CA GLU A 293 20.97 -64.55 9.66
C GLU A 293 21.41 -65.90 9.07
N SER A 294 22.67 -65.94 8.61
CA SER A 294 23.57 -67.09 8.39
C SER A 294 23.77 -67.65 6.96
N SER A 295 25.02 -68.13 6.73
CA SER A 295 25.61 -68.76 5.52
C SER A 295 25.86 -67.79 4.32
N ASP A 296 27.05 -67.71 3.69
CA ASP A 296 28.38 -68.32 3.92
C ASP A 296 29.50 -67.35 3.47
N GLY A 297 30.76 -67.56 3.91
CA GLY A 297 31.87 -66.61 3.72
C GLY A 297 33.00 -67.06 2.77
N VAL A 298 34.07 -66.25 2.68
CA VAL A 298 35.49 -66.59 2.35
C VAL A 298 36.39 -65.35 2.56
N THR A 299 37.72 -65.50 2.59
CA THR A 299 38.68 -64.75 3.43
C THR A 299 39.62 -63.75 2.72
N ARG A 300 40.08 -62.70 3.44
CA ARG A 300 41.51 -62.30 3.72
C ARG A 300 41.74 -60.79 4.04
N ASP A 301 42.24 -60.48 5.24
CA ASP A 301 43.63 -60.02 5.55
C ASP A 301 44.33 -58.98 4.62
N VAL A 302 45.06 -57.91 5.02
CA VAL A 302 45.67 -57.44 6.31
C VAL A 302 45.89 -55.90 6.33
N SER A 303 45.99 -55.27 7.52
CA SER A 303 46.71 -54.00 7.87
C SER A 303 46.19 -52.63 7.37
N GLY A 304 46.32 -51.51 8.11
CA GLY A 304 46.80 -51.34 9.50
C GLY A 304 47.07 -49.87 9.93
N SER A 305 47.12 -49.65 11.26
CA SER A 305 47.55 -48.42 12.00
C SER A 305 46.56 -47.25 12.20
N SER A 306 46.65 -46.65 13.39
CA SER A 306 45.85 -45.54 13.97
C SER A 306 46.75 -44.70 14.91
N PRO A 307 46.28 -43.61 15.57
CA PRO A 307 45.42 -42.52 15.10
C PRO A 307 46.22 -41.19 15.02
N PRO A 308 46.38 -40.27 16.02
CA PRO A 308 45.68 -39.98 17.30
C PRO A 308 44.77 -38.72 17.24
N PHE A 309 44.47 -38.11 18.39
CA PHE A 309 43.57 -36.96 18.65
C PHE A 309 44.32 -35.64 18.98
N SER A 310 43.68 -34.48 18.75
CA SER A 310 43.84 -33.20 19.49
C SER A 310 42.94 -32.10 18.89
N THR A 311 42.42 -31.05 19.54
CA THR A 311 41.89 -30.77 20.91
C THR A 311 41.01 -29.50 20.78
N PHE A 312 40.08 -29.24 21.71
CA PHE A 312 39.27 -28.01 21.77
C PHE A 312 40.10 -26.72 21.86
N GLY A 313 39.56 -25.61 21.33
CA GLY A 313 40.08 -24.25 21.51
C GLY A 313 38.96 -23.21 21.63
N THR A 314 38.69 -22.76 22.86
CA THR A 314 37.82 -21.61 23.17
C THR A 314 38.54 -20.29 22.93
N PHE A 315 37.86 -19.27 22.40
CA PHE A 315 38.40 -17.91 22.24
C PHE A 315 37.60 -16.89 23.06
N ASP A 316 38.29 -16.08 23.85
CA ASP A 316 37.72 -15.16 24.85
C ASP A 316 37.56 -13.73 24.30
N LEU A 317 36.51 -13.03 24.73
CA LEU A 317 36.28 -11.61 24.47
C LEU A 317 36.70 -10.78 25.70
N ARG A 318 37.88 -10.15 25.64
CA ARG A 318 38.21 -8.89 26.34
C ARG A 318 39.56 -8.34 25.91
N SER A 319 39.53 -7.17 25.27
CA SER A 319 40.43 -6.02 25.51
C SER A 319 40.62 -5.21 24.22
N PHE A 320 39.90 -4.09 24.10
CA PHE A 320 40.40 -2.94 23.36
C PHE A 320 39.79 -1.67 23.95
N ARG A 321 40.58 -0.96 24.76
CA ARG A 321 40.26 0.36 25.31
C ARG A 321 41.56 1.15 25.38
N SER A 322 41.51 2.41 24.93
CA SER A 322 42.59 3.41 25.01
C SER A 322 43.81 3.21 24.09
N SER A 323 43.78 3.90 22.95
CA SER A 323 44.75 4.95 22.59
C SER A 323 44.04 5.99 21.74
#